data_AF-B1MMD0-F1
#
_entry.id   AF-B1MMD0-F1
#
_cell.length_a   1.000
_cell.length_b   1.000
_cell.length_c   1.000
_cell.angle_alpha   90.00
_cell.angle_beta   90.00
_cell.angle_gamma   90.00
#
_symmetry.space_group_name_H-M   'P 1'
#
loop_
_entity.id
_entity.type
_entity.pdbx_description
1 polymer ?
#
loop_
_entity_poly.entity_id
_entity_poly.type
_entity_poly.pdbx_seq_one_letter_code
_entity_poly.pdbx_strand_id
1 'polypeptide(L)'
;MNTAMKSVGAESVAWRKAMAALRIFQSARGSAEVPRRFRVQGVDLGAWVYTCRDRYWDGLLSAAHVAELQSVPGWSWGPVRPGTWRHAFDALARYATIHGSTLAPAEESVRQWSAAQRKSHTSGELCAARSALLETLPHWEWDLDQLRWHDGMQAARQYAHKHGTISSAAPGTCVGGFGLGWWLQRCRQDHRAGTLPAPRATELEELPGWSWGRGEDSWERGMAALTRYVAQAGDACPSQHVVIDGVALGVWVCDKRRRYRLGILPPHQAAALQGVAGWQWYPQEASWQRGLAALSEYVDRHGGACPSSGCRVGAYPVGEWVRAQREAYRHGRLAARRAAQLQAVPGWCWHHQDCPAGHCCATSPS
;
A
#
# COMPACT_ATOMS: atom_id res chain seq x y z
N MET A 1 -20.27 44.35 26.02
CA MET A 1 -18.82 44.58 25.77
C MET A 1 -18.03 45.17 26.94
N ASN A 2 -18.65 45.73 28.00
CA ASN A 2 -17.90 46.44 29.06
C ASN A 2 -17.43 45.59 30.26
N THR A 3 -17.91 44.35 30.42
CA THR A 3 -17.60 43.48 31.58
C THR A 3 -16.34 42.63 31.35
N ALA A 4 -16.09 42.17 30.12
CA ALA A 4 -14.91 41.38 29.76
C ALA A 4 -13.62 42.22 29.71
N MET A 5 -13.69 43.49 29.27
CA MET A 5 -12.53 44.41 29.27
C MET A 5 -12.09 44.80 30.69
N LYS A 6 -13.03 44.88 31.65
CA LYS A 6 -12.70 45.15 33.06
C LYS A 6 -12.02 43.96 33.75
N SER A 7 -12.37 42.72 33.41
CA SER A 7 -11.75 41.53 34.04
C SER A 7 -10.31 41.31 33.57
N VAL A 8 -10.02 41.50 32.27
CA VAL A 8 -8.66 41.39 31.71
C VAL A 8 -7.72 42.46 32.28
N GLY A 9 -8.23 43.69 32.46
CA GLY A 9 -7.48 44.79 33.09
C GLY A 9 -7.15 44.54 34.57
N ALA A 10 -8.10 44.01 35.35
CA ALA A 10 -7.91 43.72 36.77
C ALA A 10 -6.98 42.52 37.04
N GLU A 11 -7.10 41.45 36.23
CA GLU A 11 -6.23 40.27 36.32
C GLU A 11 -4.75 40.64 36.05
N SER A 12 -4.50 41.56 35.11
CA SER A 12 -3.15 42.09 34.84
C SER A 12 -2.57 42.91 35.99
N VAL A 13 -3.40 43.59 36.79
CA VAL A 13 -2.95 44.40 37.93
C VAL A 13 -2.64 43.51 39.13
N ALA A 14 -3.49 42.52 39.41
CA ALA A 14 -3.25 41.55 40.46
C ALA A 14 -1.98 40.72 40.20
N TRP A 15 -1.80 40.26 38.96
CA TRP A 15 -0.58 39.57 38.53
C TRP A 15 0.68 40.43 38.73
N ARG A 16 0.68 41.68 38.25
CA ARG A 16 1.82 42.60 38.42
C ARG A 16 2.18 42.85 39.89
N LYS A 17 1.17 43.05 40.75
CA LYS A 17 1.39 43.21 42.20
C LYS A 17 2.01 41.97 42.82
N ALA A 18 1.51 40.79 42.49
CA ALA A 18 2.04 39.53 43.01
C ALA A 18 3.45 39.21 42.49
N MET A 19 3.75 39.48 41.22
CA MET A 19 5.10 39.39 40.66
C MET A 19 6.08 40.36 41.33
N ALA A 20 5.67 41.60 41.61
CA ALA A 20 6.49 42.55 42.36
C ALA A 20 6.76 42.06 43.79
N ALA A 21 5.74 41.56 44.48
CA ALA A 21 5.88 40.93 45.79
C ALA A 21 6.82 39.72 45.78
N LEU A 22 6.76 38.88 44.74
CA LEU A 22 7.66 37.74 44.56
C LEU A 22 9.12 38.18 44.39
N ARG A 23 9.37 39.21 43.56
CA ARG A 23 10.72 39.76 43.35
C ARG A 23 11.29 40.38 44.63
N ILE A 24 10.47 41.08 45.42
CA ILE A 24 10.86 41.61 46.73
C ILE A 24 11.20 40.47 47.71
N PHE A 25 10.38 39.41 47.74
CA PHE A 25 10.67 38.25 48.59
C PHE A 25 11.99 37.59 48.18
N GLN A 26 12.19 37.39 46.88
CA GLN A 26 13.39 36.77 46.33
C GLN A 26 14.64 37.59 46.64
N SER A 27 14.61 38.91 46.50
CA SER A 27 15.77 39.76 46.82
C SER A 27 16.10 39.76 48.31
N ALA A 28 15.09 39.68 49.18
CA ALA A 28 15.27 39.67 50.63
C ALA A 28 15.73 38.31 51.19
N ARG A 29 15.35 37.19 50.54
CA ARG A 29 15.59 35.82 51.04
C ARG A 29 16.62 35.03 50.23
N GLY A 30 17.00 35.51 49.05
CA GLY A 30 17.84 34.79 48.10
C GLY A 30 17.17 33.54 47.51
N SER A 31 15.86 33.38 47.68
CA SER A 31 15.10 32.20 47.27
C SER A 31 13.69 32.59 46.83
N ALA A 32 13.15 31.85 45.86
CA ALA A 32 11.76 31.96 45.41
C ALA A 32 10.83 30.93 46.08
N GLU A 33 11.31 30.15 47.05
CA GLU A 33 10.49 29.21 47.83
C GLU A 33 9.70 29.96 48.91
N VAL A 34 8.52 30.45 48.54
CA VAL A 34 7.63 31.19 49.43
C VAL A 34 6.82 30.22 50.32
N PRO A 35 6.85 30.37 51.66
CA PRO A 35 6.01 29.57 52.56
C PRO A 35 4.51 29.73 52.25
N ARG A 36 3.74 28.64 52.35
CA ARG A 36 2.34 28.57 51.90
C ARG A 36 1.40 29.66 52.48
N ARG A 37 1.67 30.15 53.68
CA ARG A 37 0.86 31.19 54.36
C ARG A 37 1.58 32.54 54.47
N PHE A 38 2.53 32.81 53.59
CA PHE A 38 3.31 34.04 53.61
C PHE A 38 2.56 35.20 52.93
N ARG A 39 2.45 36.33 53.64
CA ARG A 39 1.80 37.55 53.15
C ARG A 39 2.78 38.71 53.13
N VAL A 40 2.72 39.53 52.07
CA VAL A 40 3.53 40.75 51.93
C VAL A 40 2.72 41.82 51.22
N GLN A 41 2.72 43.04 51.76
CA GLN A 41 2.01 44.20 51.20
C GLN A 41 0.54 43.92 50.81
N GLY A 42 -0.18 43.16 51.66
CA GLY A 42 -1.59 42.80 51.42
C GLY A 42 -1.82 41.69 50.39
N VAL A 43 -0.77 41.13 49.80
CA VAL A 43 -0.83 39.98 48.89
C VAL A 43 -0.56 38.68 49.66
N ASP A 44 -1.43 37.68 49.52
CA ASP A 44 -1.15 36.32 49.98
C ASP A 44 -0.23 35.61 48.97
N LEU A 45 1.05 35.98 49.04
CA LEU A 45 2.06 35.56 48.08
C LEU A 45 2.27 34.05 48.12
N GLY A 46 2.20 33.44 49.31
CA GLY A 46 2.28 31.98 49.47
C GLY A 46 1.17 31.27 48.69
N ALA A 47 -0.09 31.63 48.94
CA ALA A 47 -1.22 31.04 48.22
C ALA A 47 -1.16 31.29 46.70
N TRP A 48 -0.72 32.49 46.29
CA TRP A 48 -0.57 32.84 44.88
C TRP A 48 0.51 32.02 44.17
N VAL A 49 1.70 31.86 44.76
CA VAL A 49 2.78 31.02 44.20
C VAL A 49 2.34 29.57 44.04
N TYR A 50 1.64 29.01 45.04
CA TYR A 50 1.07 27.67 44.93
C TYR A 50 0.05 27.57 43.79
N THR A 51 -0.84 28.56 43.66
CA THR A 51 -1.81 28.62 42.56
C THR A 51 -1.11 28.69 41.20
N CYS A 52 -0.03 29.46 41.07
CA CYS A 52 0.77 29.51 39.84
C CYS A 52 1.37 28.14 39.52
N ARG A 53 1.93 27.44 40.51
CA ARG A 53 2.49 26.09 40.33
C ARG A 53 1.41 25.09 39.90
N ASP A 54 0.24 25.11 40.51
CA ASP A 54 -0.85 24.21 40.14
C ASP A 54 -1.35 24.51 38.72
N ARG A 55 -1.58 25.79 38.40
CA ARG A 55 -1.97 26.21 37.03
C ARG A 55 -0.91 25.90 35.98
N TYR A 56 0.39 25.91 36.33
CA TYR A 56 1.45 25.45 35.43
C TYR A 56 1.30 23.96 35.10
N TRP A 57 1.16 23.13 36.13
CA TRP A 57 1.01 21.68 35.96
C TRP A 57 -0.30 21.30 35.26
N ASP A 58 -1.34 22.12 35.40
CA ASP A 58 -2.61 21.96 34.69
C ASP A 58 -2.61 22.54 33.26
N GLY A 59 -1.53 23.17 32.81
CA GLY A 59 -1.45 23.78 31.47
C GLY A 59 -2.31 25.04 31.29
N LEU A 60 -2.59 25.76 32.37
CA LEU A 60 -3.48 26.92 32.42
C LEU A 60 -2.75 28.27 32.55
N LEU A 61 -1.41 28.26 32.57
CA LEU A 61 -0.60 29.46 32.47
C LEU A 61 -0.21 29.72 31.01
N SER A 62 -0.30 30.99 30.59
CA SER A 62 0.19 31.42 29.28
C SER A 62 1.72 31.34 29.21
N ALA A 63 2.27 31.23 28.00
CA ALA A 63 3.71 31.23 27.78
C ALA A 63 4.39 32.49 28.37
N ALA A 64 3.75 33.65 28.27
CA ALA A 64 4.25 34.90 28.85
C ALA A 64 4.34 34.84 30.38
N HIS A 65 3.31 34.34 31.07
CA HIS A 65 3.33 34.18 32.52
C HIS A 65 4.35 33.14 32.98
N VAL A 66 4.53 32.04 32.23
CA VAL A 66 5.56 31.03 32.50
C VAL A 66 6.96 31.64 32.38
N ALA A 67 7.23 32.37 31.30
CA ALA A 67 8.51 33.04 31.08
C ALA A 67 8.79 34.10 32.16
N GLU A 68 7.77 34.88 32.55
CA GLU A 68 7.93 35.90 33.59
C GLU A 68 8.28 35.28 34.96
N LEU A 69 7.61 34.20 35.35
CA LEU A 69 7.93 33.47 36.58
C LEU A 69 9.32 32.83 36.54
N GLN A 70 9.69 32.22 35.41
CA GLN A 70 11.03 31.63 35.21
C GLN A 70 12.16 32.67 35.20
N SER A 71 11.86 33.94 34.93
CA SER A 71 12.84 35.02 35.01
C SER A 71 13.25 35.38 36.45
N VAL A 72 12.49 34.92 37.46
CA VAL A 72 12.80 35.18 38.87
C VAL A 72 13.92 34.22 39.32
N PRO A 73 15.07 34.71 39.83
CA PRO A 73 16.17 33.82 40.18
C PRO A 73 15.80 32.87 41.33
N GLY A 74 16.12 31.59 41.15
CA GLY A 74 15.75 30.53 42.09
C GLY A 74 14.30 30.04 41.96
N TRP A 75 13.55 30.48 40.94
CA TRP A 75 12.21 29.95 40.67
C TRP A 75 12.25 28.47 40.28
N SER A 76 11.35 27.69 40.88
CA SER A 76 11.13 26.29 40.56
C SER A 76 9.63 25.99 40.52
N TRP A 77 9.23 25.16 39.56
CA TRP A 77 7.87 24.60 39.47
C TRP A 77 7.63 23.44 40.46
N GLY A 78 8.66 23.06 41.22
CA GLY A 78 8.67 21.91 42.10
C GLY A 78 9.01 20.62 41.36
N PRO A 79 8.90 19.46 42.05
CA PRO A 79 9.16 18.16 41.44
C PRO A 79 8.15 17.86 40.33
N VAL A 80 8.56 16.97 39.42
CA VAL A 80 7.68 16.44 38.37
C VAL A 80 6.42 15.85 39.00
N ARG A 81 5.25 16.15 38.41
CA ARG A 81 3.95 15.65 38.87
C ARG A 81 3.34 14.71 37.83
N PRO A 82 3.60 13.39 37.89
CA PRO A 82 2.97 12.41 37.02
C PRO A 82 1.44 12.53 37.05
N GLY A 83 0.79 12.30 35.91
CA GLY A 83 -0.68 12.38 35.78
C GLY A 83 -1.24 13.79 35.58
N THR A 84 -0.42 14.84 35.66
CA THR A 84 -0.86 16.21 35.35
C THR A 84 -0.85 16.48 33.84
N TRP A 85 -1.60 17.51 33.42
CA TRP A 85 -1.69 17.90 32.00
C TRP A 85 -0.31 18.21 31.41
N ARG A 86 0.51 18.96 32.16
CA ARG A 86 1.86 19.36 31.71
C ARG A 86 2.81 18.17 31.60
N HIS A 87 2.69 17.18 32.48
CA HIS A 87 3.50 15.97 32.38
C HIS A 87 3.22 15.21 31.07
N ALA A 88 1.95 15.04 30.69
CA ALA A 88 1.58 14.40 29.43
C ALA A 88 2.00 15.24 28.21
N PHE A 89 1.86 16.56 28.28
CA PHE A 89 2.34 17.49 27.26
C PHE A 89 3.85 17.36 27.04
N ASP A 90 4.65 17.41 28.11
CA ASP A 90 6.11 17.30 28.03
C ASP A 90 6.54 15.92 27.49
N ALA A 91 5.79 14.85 27.82
CA ALA A 91 6.02 13.52 27.27
C ALA A 91 5.72 13.44 25.76
N LEU A 92 4.61 14.04 25.32
CA LEU A 92 4.29 14.13 23.90
C LEU A 92 5.32 14.97 23.13
N ALA A 93 5.79 16.08 23.71
CA ALA A 93 6.85 16.90 23.13
C ALA A 93 8.12 16.10 22.87
N ARG A 94 8.58 15.32 23.86
CA ARG A 94 9.74 14.41 23.70
C ARG A 94 9.50 13.38 22.60
N TYR A 95 8.31 12.78 22.56
CA TYR A 95 7.95 11.83 21.51
C TYR A 95 8.02 12.49 20.12
N ALA A 96 7.45 13.68 19.97
CA ALA A 96 7.45 14.40 18.71
C ALA A 96 8.86 14.76 18.23
N THR A 97 9.77 15.14 19.12
CA THR A 97 11.17 15.39 18.77
C THR A 97 11.90 14.13 18.31
N ILE A 98 11.64 12.98 18.94
CA ILE A 98 12.35 11.72 18.62
C ILE A 98 11.79 11.08 17.34
N HIS A 99 10.47 11.12 17.16
CA HIS A 99 9.77 10.36 16.11
C HIS A 99 9.31 11.22 14.94
N GLY A 100 9.36 12.55 15.05
CA GLY A 100 8.86 13.46 14.02
C GLY A 100 7.34 13.38 13.83
N SER A 101 6.59 12.96 14.85
CA SER A 101 5.14 12.69 14.79
C SER A 101 4.51 12.80 16.17
N THR A 102 3.20 13.06 16.23
CA THR A 102 2.38 13.00 17.46
C THR A 102 1.32 11.89 17.44
N LEU A 103 1.38 10.97 16.46
CA LEU A 103 0.27 10.08 16.11
C LEU A 103 0.15 8.82 16.98
N ALA A 104 1.22 8.36 17.61
CA ALA A 104 1.20 7.09 18.33
C ALA A 104 2.25 6.99 19.45
N PRO A 105 2.22 7.88 20.46
CA PRO A 105 3.12 7.79 21.61
C PRO A 105 3.12 6.39 22.21
N ALA A 106 4.31 5.83 22.47
CA ALA A 106 4.43 4.46 22.99
C ALA A 106 3.69 4.29 24.33
N GLU A 107 3.73 5.32 25.18
CA GLU A 107 3.01 5.36 26.45
C GLU A 107 1.50 5.55 26.21
N GLU A 108 0.72 4.57 26.66
CA GLU A 108 -0.74 4.55 26.46
C GLU A 108 -1.44 5.75 27.10
N SER A 109 -0.95 6.21 28.26
CA SER A 109 -1.49 7.39 28.96
C SER A 109 -1.40 8.66 28.09
N VAL A 110 -0.27 8.86 27.41
CA VAL A 110 0.00 10.02 26.54
C VAL A 110 -0.79 9.90 25.24
N ARG A 111 -0.92 8.68 24.70
CA ARG A 111 -1.75 8.39 23.53
C ARG A 111 -3.21 8.76 23.79
N GLN A 112 -3.79 8.27 24.88
CA GLN A 112 -5.17 8.58 25.28
C GLN A 112 -5.37 10.06 25.58
N TRP A 113 -4.42 10.68 26.30
CA TRP A 113 -4.47 12.10 26.63
C TRP A 113 -4.46 12.98 25.37
N SER A 114 -3.58 12.71 24.41
CA SER A 114 -3.47 13.49 23.16
C SER A 114 -4.73 13.36 22.29
N ALA A 115 -5.33 12.17 22.24
CA ALA A 115 -6.61 11.96 21.57
C ALA A 115 -7.74 12.74 22.26
N ALA A 116 -7.76 12.76 23.60
CA ALA A 116 -8.72 13.54 24.38
C ALA A 116 -8.56 15.06 24.16
N GLN A 117 -7.33 15.56 24.00
CA GLN A 117 -7.11 16.99 23.70
C GLN A 117 -7.70 17.37 22.34
N ARG A 118 -7.46 16.57 21.29
CA ARG A 118 -8.04 16.80 19.96
C ARG A 118 -9.57 16.76 20.00
N LYS A 119 -10.15 15.79 20.70
CA LYS A 119 -11.60 15.70 20.90
C LYS A 119 -12.16 16.94 21.62
N SER A 120 -11.51 17.37 22.71
CA SER A 120 -11.93 18.54 23.49
C SER A 120 -11.80 19.85 22.69
N HIS A 121 -10.82 19.93 21.80
CA HIS A 121 -10.69 21.05 20.87
C HIS A 121 -11.84 21.08 19.86
N THR A 122 -12.16 19.94 19.24
CA THR A 122 -13.30 19.82 18.32
C THR A 122 -14.64 20.12 18.98
N SER A 123 -14.84 19.75 20.26
CA SER A 123 -16.06 20.08 21.02
C SER A 123 -16.09 21.52 21.55
N GLY A 124 -15.00 22.28 21.44
CA GLY A 124 -14.89 23.64 21.98
C GLY A 124 -14.72 23.72 23.50
N GLU A 125 -14.47 22.60 24.17
CA GLU A 125 -14.28 22.51 25.63
C GLU A 125 -12.84 22.82 26.06
N LEU A 126 -11.89 22.77 25.12
CA LEU A 126 -10.48 23.02 25.41
C LEU A 126 -10.22 24.53 25.57
N CYS A 127 -9.68 24.92 26.72
CA CYS A 127 -9.41 26.33 26.99
C CYS A 127 -8.27 26.88 26.11
N ALA A 128 -8.32 28.18 25.81
CA ALA A 128 -7.37 28.85 24.92
C ALA A 128 -5.90 28.69 25.34
N ALA A 129 -5.60 28.66 26.64
CA ALA A 129 -4.24 28.46 27.14
C ALA A 129 -3.68 27.08 26.75
N ARG A 130 -4.49 26.03 26.83
CA ARG A 130 -4.08 24.66 26.46
C ARG A 130 -3.99 24.50 24.94
N SER A 131 -4.92 25.08 24.19
CA SER A 131 -4.86 25.07 22.72
C SER A 131 -3.59 25.75 22.20
N ALA A 132 -3.33 26.97 22.67
CA ALA A 132 -2.14 27.73 22.28
C ALA A 132 -0.84 26.98 22.66
N LEU A 133 -0.82 26.29 23.80
CA LEU A 133 0.33 25.50 24.22
C LEU A 133 0.53 24.26 23.33
N LEU A 134 -0.54 23.53 22.98
CA LEU A 134 -0.47 22.38 22.06
C LEU A 134 0.00 22.79 20.66
N GLU A 135 -0.39 23.96 20.18
CA GLU A 135 0.05 24.51 18.88
C GLU A 135 1.56 24.82 18.84
N THR A 136 2.24 24.89 19.99
CA THR A 136 3.71 25.01 20.02
C THR A 136 4.44 23.68 19.83
N LEU A 137 3.74 22.55 19.89
CA LEU A 137 4.36 21.24 19.73
C LEU A 137 4.75 21.01 18.26
N PRO A 138 5.96 20.50 17.99
CA PRO A 138 6.34 20.12 16.64
C PRO A 138 5.43 18.97 16.18
N HIS A 139 5.01 19.01 14.91
CA HIS A 139 4.14 18.00 14.30
C HIS A 139 2.78 17.81 15.01
N TRP A 140 2.31 18.82 15.74
CA TRP A 140 0.96 18.82 16.27
C TRP A 140 -0.04 19.20 15.19
N GLU A 141 -1.08 18.38 15.10
CA GLU A 141 -2.18 18.54 14.16
C GLU A 141 -3.47 18.23 14.92
N TRP A 142 -4.46 19.12 14.78
CA TRP A 142 -5.77 18.95 15.39
C TRP A 142 -6.57 17.85 14.71
N ASP A 143 -6.50 17.79 13.38
CA ASP A 143 -7.14 16.74 12.59
C ASP A 143 -6.26 15.48 12.57
N LEU A 144 -6.75 14.42 13.21
CA LEU A 144 -6.08 13.12 13.25
C LEU A 144 -5.96 12.47 11.88
N ASP A 145 -6.91 12.71 10.97
CA ASP A 145 -6.85 12.19 9.62
C ASP A 145 -5.76 12.89 8.81
N GLN A 146 -5.66 14.21 8.93
CA GLN A 146 -4.56 14.99 8.33
C GLN A 146 -3.20 14.59 8.91
N LEU A 147 -3.08 14.40 10.21
CA LEU A 147 -1.85 13.92 10.85
C LEU A 147 -1.45 12.54 10.32
N ARG A 148 -2.40 11.59 10.26
CA ARG A 148 -2.17 10.24 9.69
C ARG A 148 -1.72 10.31 8.25
N TRP A 149 -2.28 11.23 7.47
CA TRP A 149 -1.90 11.44 6.09
C TRP A 149 -0.46 11.96 5.96
N HIS A 150 -0.12 13.03 6.68
CA HIS A 150 1.24 13.60 6.66
C HIS A 150 2.29 12.57 7.09
N ASP A 151 2.07 11.89 8.21
CA ASP A 151 2.99 10.86 8.71
C ASP A 151 3.12 9.68 7.73
N GLY A 152 2.01 9.26 7.11
CA GLY A 152 1.99 8.20 6.12
C GLY A 152 2.78 8.54 4.85
N MET A 153 2.59 9.75 4.33
CA MET A 153 3.36 10.25 3.17
C MET A 153 4.84 10.42 3.49
N GLN A 154 5.18 10.91 4.68
CA GLN A 154 6.58 10.99 5.12
C GLN A 154 7.21 9.61 5.22
N ALA A 155 6.53 8.65 5.84
CA ALA A 155 6.98 7.25 5.93
C ALA A 155 7.15 6.63 4.53
N ALA A 156 6.21 6.88 3.61
CA ALA A 156 6.28 6.39 2.24
C ALA A 156 7.48 6.96 1.48
N ARG A 157 7.72 8.27 1.57
CA ARG A 157 8.88 8.94 0.96
C ARG A 157 10.21 8.42 1.51
N GLN A 158 10.30 8.24 2.83
CA GLN A 158 11.50 7.66 3.47
C GLN A 158 11.75 6.22 2.99
N TYR A 159 10.71 5.41 2.91
CA TYR A 159 10.82 4.04 2.39
C TYR A 159 11.26 4.02 0.93
N ALA A 160 10.61 4.81 0.07
CA ALA A 160 10.94 4.91 -1.35
C ALA A 160 12.37 5.43 -1.57
N HIS A 161 12.83 6.40 -0.77
CA HIS A 161 14.21 6.87 -0.82
C HIS A 161 15.21 5.76 -0.49
N LYS A 162 14.91 4.92 0.52
CA LYS A 162 15.79 3.82 0.94
C LYS A 162 15.77 2.62 -0.01
N HIS A 163 14.63 2.31 -0.61
CA HIS A 163 14.41 1.08 -1.38
C HIS A 163 14.27 1.31 -2.90
N GLY A 164 14.26 2.56 -3.35
CA GLY A 164 14.05 2.96 -4.75
C GLY A 164 12.61 2.83 -5.25
N THR A 165 11.71 2.17 -4.49
CA THR A 165 10.32 1.94 -4.87
C THR A 165 9.43 1.72 -3.64
N ILE A 166 8.16 2.13 -3.73
CA ILE A 166 7.12 1.85 -2.74
C ILE A 166 6.42 0.51 -2.97
N SER A 167 6.53 -0.10 -4.15
CA SER A 167 5.80 -1.35 -4.49
C SER A 167 6.25 -2.55 -3.65
N SER A 168 7.45 -2.50 -3.08
CA SER A 168 8.02 -3.57 -2.24
C SER A 168 7.56 -3.52 -0.78
N ALA A 169 6.83 -2.47 -0.36
CA ALA A 169 6.32 -2.35 1.01
C ALA A 169 5.21 -3.39 1.27
N ALA A 170 5.53 -4.41 2.08
CA ALA A 170 4.59 -5.44 2.51
C ALA A 170 3.64 -4.89 3.60
N PRO A 171 2.47 -5.53 3.85
CA PRO A 171 1.52 -5.05 4.87
C PRO A 171 2.12 -4.81 6.27
N GLY A 172 3.12 -5.62 6.66
CA GLY A 172 3.82 -5.46 7.95
C GLY A 172 4.95 -4.43 7.96
N THR A 173 5.22 -3.72 6.87
CA THR A 173 6.31 -2.73 6.80
C THR A 173 6.01 -1.56 7.74
N CYS A 174 6.97 -1.28 8.64
CA CYS A 174 6.94 -0.14 9.54
C CYS A 174 8.14 0.78 9.28
N VAL A 175 7.90 2.09 9.30
CA VAL A 175 8.94 3.14 9.14
C VAL A 175 8.75 4.15 10.26
N GLY A 176 9.78 4.38 11.09
CA GLY A 176 9.68 5.31 12.22
C GLY A 176 8.59 4.96 13.26
N GLY A 177 8.16 3.70 13.32
CA GLY A 177 7.02 3.27 14.15
C GLY A 177 5.65 3.43 13.48
N PHE A 178 5.58 4.04 12.29
CA PHE A 178 4.36 4.14 11.49
C PHE A 178 4.15 2.87 10.67
N GLY A 179 2.95 2.29 10.74
CA GLY A 179 2.55 1.09 9.99
C GLY A 179 2.29 1.37 8.51
N LEU A 180 3.35 1.68 7.76
CA LEU A 180 3.30 2.08 6.35
C LEU A 180 2.57 1.06 5.47
N GLY A 181 2.87 -0.23 5.61
CA GLY A 181 2.27 -1.27 4.77
C GLY A 181 0.75 -1.32 4.84
N TRP A 182 0.22 -1.31 6.06
CA TRP A 182 -1.22 -1.24 6.31
C TRP A 182 -1.85 0.07 5.85
N TRP A 183 -1.15 1.20 6.02
CA TRP A 183 -1.61 2.50 5.55
C TRP A 183 -1.75 2.53 4.02
N LEU A 184 -0.73 2.09 3.28
CA LEU A 184 -0.78 1.99 1.81
C LEU A 184 -1.90 1.06 1.34
N GLN A 185 -2.16 -0.04 2.05
CA GLN A 185 -3.30 -0.91 1.75
C GLN A 185 -4.62 -0.18 1.93
N ARG A 186 -4.77 0.59 3.01
CA ARG A 186 -5.96 1.40 3.27
C ARG A 186 -6.16 2.46 2.19
N CYS A 187 -5.13 3.18 1.79
CA CYS A 187 -5.22 4.15 0.68
C CYS A 187 -5.76 3.51 -0.60
N ARG A 188 -5.31 2.30 -0.95
CA ARG A 188 -5.84 1.56 -2.13
C ARG A 188 -7.30 1.13 -1.95
N GLN A 189 -7.72 0.79 -0.73
CA GLN A 189 -9.11 0.46 -0.43
C GLN A 189 -10.00 1.70 -0.54
N ASP A 190 -9.57 2.82 0.04
CA ASP A 190 -10.31 4.09 0.04
C ASP A 190 -10.44 4.64 -1.39
N HIS A 191 -9.40 4.52 -2.22
CA HIS A 191 -9.44 4.86 -3.64
C HIS A 191 -10.43 3.97 -4.41
N ARG A 192 -10.39 2.64 -4.21
CA ARG A 192 -11.35 1.72 -4.84
C ARG A 192 -12.79 1.99 -4.42
N ALA A 193 -13.00 2.44 -3.20
CA ALA A 193 -14.31 2.83 -2.68
C ALA A 193 -14.76 4.23 -3.16
N GLY A 194 -13.91 4.98 -3.86
CA GLY A 194 -14.22 6.36 -4.27
C GLY A 194 -14.25 7.37 -3.12
N THR A 195 -13.69 7.00 -1.96
CA THR A 195 -13.69 7.80 -0.72
C THR A 195 -12.38 8.56 -0.50
N LEU A 196 -11.33 8.22 -1.24
CA LEU A 196 -10.05 8.94 -1.16
C LEU A 196 -10.16 10.29 -1.91
N PRO A 197 -9.88 11.44 -1.26
CA PRO A 197 -9.88 12.73 -1.92
C PRO A 197 -8.92 12.79 -3.12
N ALA A 198 -9.32 13.43 -4.21
CA ALA A 198 -8.51 13.52 -5.43
C ALA A 198 -7.09 14.07 -5.20
N PRO A 199 -6.86 15.14 -4.41
CA PRO A 199 -5.50 15.63 -4.13
C PRO A 199 -4.61 14.58 -3.45
N ARG A 200 -5.20 13.76 -2.57
CA ARG A 200 -4.50 12.67 -1.88
C ARG A 200 -4.16 11.52 -2.83
N ALA A 201 -5.01 11.28 -3.83
CA ALA A 201 -4.70 10.32 -4.87
C ALA A 201 -3.50 10.78 -5.70
N THR A 202 -3.51 12.04 -6.17
CA THR A 202 -2.40 12.63 -6.92
C THR A 202 -1.09 12.58 -6.15
N GLU A 203 -1.09 12.91 -4.85
CA GLU A 203 0.13 12.87 -4.03
C GLU A 203 0.72 11.45 -3.91
N LEU A 204 -0.13 10.42 -3.85
CA LEU A 204 0.32 9.02 -3.84
C LEU A 204 0.88 8.60 -5.20
N GLU A 205 0.30 9.07 -6.31
CA GLU A 205 0.76 8.80 -7.67
C GLU A 205 2.16 9.35 -7.97
N GLU A 206 2.60 10.36 -7.23
CA GLU A 206 3.97 10.89 -7.30
C GLU A 206 5.02 9.97 -6.66
N LEU A 207 4.61 8.98 -5.85
CA LEU A 207 5.55 8.07 -5.21
C LEU A 207 6.15 7.07 -6.23
N PRO A 208 7.49 6.89 -6.24
CA PRO A 208 8.13 5.94 -7.14
C PRO A 208 7.60 4.51 -6.97
N GLY A 209 7.06 3.94 -8.05
CA GLY A 209 6.48 2.59 -8.06
C GLY A 209 5.12 2.49 -7.35
N TRP A 210 4.41 3.60 -7.12
CA TRP A 210 3.04 3.52 -6.64
C TRP A 210 2.11 2.95 -7.69
N SER A 211 1.19 2.10 -7.25
CA SER A 211 0.12 1.56 -8.06
C SER A 211 -1.14 1.38 -7.20
N TRP A 212 -2.30 1.71 -7.79
CA TRP A 212 -3.60 1.59 -7.13
C TRP A 212 -4.05 0.14 -6.94
N GLY A 213 -3.41 -0.80 -7.62
CA GLY A 213 -3.66 -2.21 -7.41
C GLY A 213 -2.56 -3.09 -7.98
N ARG A 214 -2.51 -4.32 -7.46
CA ARG A 214 -1.67 -5.39 -8.01
C ARG A 214 -1.96 -5.67 -9.50
N GLY A 215 -3.08 -5.18 -10.05
CA GLY A 215 -3.54 -5.45 -11.41
C GLY A 215 -2.70 -4.80 -12.52
N GLU A 216 -2.33 -3.53 -12.37
CA GLU A 216 -1.52 -2.80 -13.37
C GLU A 216 -0.05 -3.20 -13.30
N ASP A 217 0.53 -3.27 -12.10
CA ASP A 217 1.85 -3.87 -11.89
C ASP A 217 1.90 -5.33 -12.38
N SER A 218 0.83 -6.13 -12.18
CA SER A 218 0.78 -7.50 -12.73
C SER A 218 0.60 -7.55 -14.24
N TRP A 219 0.00 -6.51 -14.83
CA TRP A 219 -0.19 -6.42 -16.27
C TRP A 219 1.13 -6.11 -16.94
N GLU A 220 1.80 -5.04 -16.50
CA GLU A 220 3.09 -4.61 -17.03
C GLU A 220 4.17 -5.65 -16.80
N ARG A 221 4.27 -6.20 -15.58
CA ARG A 221 5.21 -7.30 -15.28
C ARG A 221 4.87 -8.56 -16.07
N GLY A 222 3.59 -8.87 -16.25
CA GLY A 222 3.14 -10.01 -17.04
C GLY A 222 3.46 -9.87 -18.52
N MET A 223 3.24 -8.68 -19.09
CA MET A 223 3.61 -8.34 -20.47
C MET A 223 5.12 -8.35 -20.68
N ALA A 224 5.90 -7.77 -19.76
CA ALA A 224 7.36 -7.81 -19.83
C ALA A 224 7.90 -9.24 -19.74
N ALA A 225 7.38 -10.04 -18.81
CA ALA A 225 7.71 -11.47 -18.69
C ALA A 225 7.34 -12.26 -19.95
N LEU A 226 6.17 -11.99 -20.54
CA LEU A 226 5.74 -12.62 -21.79
C LEU A 226 6.66 -12.24 -22.96
N THR A 227 6.99 -10.98 -23.13
CA THR A 227 7.91 -10.51 -24.19
C THR A 227 9.28 -11.16 -24.06
N ARG A 228 9.83 -11.26 -22.84
CA ARG A 228 11.09 -11.94 -22.57
C ARG A 228 11.01 -13.44 -22.88
N TYR A 229 9.93 -14.10 -22.48
CA TYR A 229 9.70 -15.50 -22.81
C TYR A 229 9.63 -15.74 -24.32
N VAL A 230 8.89 -14.90 -25.06
CA VAL A 230 8.78 -15.00 -26.53
C VAL A 230 10.14 -14.82 -27.19
N ALA A 231 10.97 -13.89 -26.71
CA ALA A 231 12.32 -13.69 -27.23
C ALA A 231 13.24 -14.90 -26.98
N GLN A 232 13.03 -15.67 -25.90
CA GLN A 232 13.86 -16.82 -25.54
C GLN A 232 13.37 -18.15 -26.16
N ALA A 233 12.05 -18.38 -26.13
CA ALA A 233 11.44 -19.65 -26.54
C ALA A 233 10.95 -19.62 -28.00
N GLY A 234 10.76 -18.43 -28.59
CA GLY A 234 10.22 -18.27 -29.94
C GLY A 234 8.71 -18.51 -30.05
N ASP A 235 8.01 -18.71 -28.94
CA ASP A 235 6.55 -18.85 -28.88
C ASP A 235 5.93 -18.08 -27.70
N ALA A 236 4.61 -17.90 -27.74
CA ALA A 236 3.83 -17.29 -26.67
C ALA A 236 2.98 -18.32 -25.89
N CYS A 237 3.47 -19.56 -25.77
CA CYS A 237 2.79 -20.68 -25.12
C CYS A 237 3.59 -21.25 -23.93
N PRO A 238 3.87 -20.44 -22.90
CA PRO A 238 4.56 -20.93 -21.71
C PRO A 238 3.77 -22.06 -21.04
N SER A 239 4.49 -23.09 -20.58
CA SER A 239 3.90 -24.13 -19.73
C SER A 239 3.44 -23.53 -18.40
N GLN A 240 2.49 -24.17 -17.71
CA GLN A 240 1.92 -23.62 -16.47
C GLN A 240 2.94 -23.36 -15.36
N HIS A 241 4.10 -24.04 -15.40
CA HIS A 241 5.16 -23.93 -14.40
C HIS A 241 6.20 -22.86 -14.72
N VAL A 242 6.14 -22.22 -15.89
CA VAL A 242 7.12 -21.19 -16.26
C VAL A 242 6.97 -19.97 -15.36
N VAL A 243 8.08 -19.61 -14.71
CA VAL A 243 8.23 -18.39 -13.91
C VAL A 243 9.34 -17.55 -14.53
N ILE A 244 9.06 -16.27 -14.80
CA ILE A 244 10.03 -15.29 -15.32
C ILE A 244 9.97 -14.07 -14.40
N ASP A 245 11.11 -13.64 -13.86
CA ASP A 245 11.22 -12.44 -13.01
C ASP A 245 10.20 -12.42 -11.83
N GLY A 246 10.01 -13.59 -11.22
CA GLY A 246 9.05 -13.81 -10.12
C GLY A 246 7.58 -13.77 -10.52
N VAL A 247 7.27 -13.69 -11.82
CA VAL A 247 5.92 -13.79 -12.36
C VAL A 247 5.66 -15.24 -12.77
N ALA A 248 4.64 -15.88 -12.21
CA ALA A 248 4.13 -17.17 -12.66
C ALA A 248 3.46 -17.03 -14.05
N LEU A 249 4.30 -16.85 -15.07
CA LEU A 249 3.91 -16.45 -16.43
C LEU A 249 2.94 -17.45 -17.05
N GLY A 250 3.16 -18.75 -16.87
CA GLY A 250 2.24 -19.79 -17.35
C GLY A 250 0.82 -19.60 -16.83
N VAL A 251 0.68 -19.39 -15.53
CA VAL A 251 -0.61 -19.13 -14.86
C VAL A 251 -1.21 -17.80 -15.35
N TRP A 252 -0.40 -16.75 -15.46
CA TRP A 252 -0.84 -15.43 -15.92
C TRP A 252 -1.40 -15.48 -17.35
N VAL A 253 -0.70 -16.11 -18.29
CA VAL A 253 -1.15 -16.28 -19.68
C VAL A 253 -2.43 -17.10 -19.74
N CYS A 254 -2.54 -18.17 -18.95
CA CYS A 254 -3.77 -18.97 -18.84
C CYS A 254 -4.96 -18.13 -18.35
N ASP A 255 -4.77 -17.28 -17.35
CA ASP A 255 -5.81 -16.36 -16.85
C ASP A 255 -6.23 -15.37 -17.94
N LYS A 256 -5.29 -14.73 -18.66
CA LYS A 256 -5.63 -13.79 -19.74
C LYS A 256 -6.44 -14.45 -20.86
N ARG A 257 -6.04 -15.64 -21.32
CA ARG A 257 -6.82 -16.42 -22.30
C ARG A 257 -8.20 -16.81 -21.77
N ARG A 258 -8.33 -17.13 -20.48
CA ARG A 258 -9.63 -17.41 -19.85
C ARG A 258 -10.52 -16.17 -19.84
N ARG A 259 -10.01 -15.01 -19.40
CA ARG A 259 -10.77 -13.74 -19.35
C ARG A 259 -11.23 -13.27 -20.73
N TYR A 260 -10.39 -13.45 -21.75
CA TYR A 260 -10.78 -13.15 -23.14
C TYR A 260 -11.98 -13.99 -23.59
N ARG A 261 -11.94 -15.31 -23.33
CA ARG A 261 -13.06 -16.22 -23.64
C ARG A 261 -14.35 -15.87 -22.90
N LEU A 262 -14.23 -15.31 -21.71
CA LEU A 262 -15.37 -14.85 -20.90
C LEU A 262 -15.87 -13.45 -21.31
N GLY A 263 -15.21 -12.76 -22.25
CA GLY A 263 -15.58 -11.40 -22.67
C GLY A 263 -15.31 -10.32 -21.62
N ILE A 264 -14.52 -10.63 -20.59
CA ILE A 264 -14.24 -9.71 -19.45
C ILE A 264 -12.81 -9.16 -19.47
N LEU A 265 -12.02 -9.46 -20.50
CA LEU A 265 -10.70 -8.86 -20.68
C LEU A 265 -10.85 -7.46 -21.29
N PRO A 266 -10.27 -6.41 -20.69
CA PRO A 266 -10.37 -5.05 -21.25
C PRO A 266 -9.89 -4.99 -22.71
N PRO A 267 -10.56 -4.24 -23.60
CA PRO A 267 -10.21 -4.21 -25.03
C PRO A 267 -8.76 -3.85 -25.33
N HIS A 268 -8.20 -2.88 -24.59
CA HIS A 268 -6.79 -2.48 -24.75
C HIS A 268 -5.82 -3.60 -24.35
N GLN A 269 -6.13 -4.40 -23.33
CA GLN A 269 -5.32 -5.57 -22.94
C GLN A 269 -5.40 -6.68 -23.98
N ALA A 270 -6.59 -6.91 -24.56
CA ALA A 270 -6.75 -7.86 -25.65
C ALA A 270 -5.93 -7.44 -26.87
N ALA A 271 -6.00 -6.16 -27.27
CA ALA A 271 -5.23 -5.63 -28.39
C ALA A 271 -3.72 -5.75 -28.17
N ALA A 272 -3.23 -5.41 -26.97
CA ALA A 272 -1.81 -5.53 -26.63
C ALA A 272 -1.30 -6.98 -26.69
N LEU A 273 -2.05 -7.94 -26.16
CA LEU A 273 -1.69 -9.37 -26.24
C LEU A 273 -1.73 -9.89 -27.67
N GLN A 274 -2.71 -9.45 -28.47
CA GLN A 274 -2.83 -9.82 -29.87
C GLN A 274 -1.67 -9.30 -30.72
N GLY A 275 -0.99 -8.23 -30.30
CA GLY A 275 0.23 -7.73 -30.92
C GLY A 275 1.50 -8.53 -30.57
N VAL A 276 1.46 -9.45 -29.61
CA VAL A 276 2.62 -10.26 -29.24
C VAL A 276 2.86 -11.35 -30.29
N ALA A 277 4.09 -11.44 -30.80
CA ALA A 277 4.47 -12.44 -31.81
C ALA A 277 4.17 -13.87 -31.31
N GLY A 278 3.49 -14.66 -32.15
CA GLY A 278 3.09 -16.02 -31.81
C GLY A 278 1.93 -16.13 -30.80
N TRP A 279 1.30 -15.03 -30.38
CA TRP A 279 0.14 -15.07 -29.50
C TRP A 279 -1.08 -15.69 -30.17
N GLN A 280 -1.73 -16.59 -29.43
CA GLN A 280 -2.96 -17.23 -29.85
C GLN A 280 -3.92 -17.30 -28.67
N TRP A 281 -5.18 -16.92 -28.91
CA TRP A 281 -6.25 -17.02 -27.91
C TRP A 281 -6.66 -18.49 -27.65
N TYR A 282 -6.52 -19.34 -28.66
CA TYR A 282 -6.91 -20.76 -28.63
C TYR A 282 -5.76 -21.65 -29.13
N PRO A 283 -4.63 -21.75 -28.40
CA PRO A 283 -3.43 -22.44 -28.87
C PRO A 283 -3.65 -23.94 -29.11
N GLN A 284 -4.52 -24.60 -28.33
CA GLN A 284 -4.87 -26.01 -28.56
C GLN A 284 -5.67 -26.22 -29.84
N GLU A 285 -6.45 -25.22 -30.27
CA GLU A 285 -7.22 -25.31 -31.51
C GLU A 285 -6.32 -25.02 -32.71
N ALA A 286 -5.50 -23.97 -32.64
CA ALA A 286 -4.52 -23.69 -33.68
C ALA A 286 -3.49 -24.84 -33.86
N SER A 287 -3.04 -25.47 -32.78
CA SER A 287 -2.19 -26.66 -32.88
C SER A 287 -2.90 -27.84 -33.54
N TRP A 288 -4.19 -28.01 -33.29
CA TRP A 288 -5.01 -29.02 -33.94
C TRP A 288 -5.17 -28.74 -35.44
N GLN A 289 -5.51 -27.50 -35.80
CA GLN A 289 -5.63 -27.07 -37.20
C GLN A 289 -4.32 -27.24 -37.98
N ARG A 290 -3.16 -26.94 -37.37
CA ARG A 290 -1.85 -27.19 -38.01
C ARG A 290 -1.62 -28.67 -38.30
N GLY A 291 -1.96 -29.56 -37.36
CA GLY A 291 -1.83 -30.99 -37.56
C GLY A 291 -2.79 -31.53 -38.62
N LEU A 292 -4.03 -31.04 -38.63
CA LEU A 292 -5.01 -31.38 -39.64
C LEU A 292 -4.58 -30.90 -41.04
N ALA A 293 -4.09 -29.66 -41.16
CA ALA A 293 -3.57 -29.13 -42.42
C ALA A 293 -2.34 -29.90 -42.92
N ALA A 294 -1.41 -30.24 -42.03
CA ALA A 294 -0.25 -31.07 -42.38
C ALA A 294 -0.69 -32.48 -42.84
N LEU A 295 -1.71 -33.06 -42.21
CA LEU A 295 -2.29 -34.32 -42.66
C LEU A 295 -2.96 -34.19 -44.03
N SER A 296 -3.75 -33.14 -44.27
CA SER A 296 -4.34 -32.87 -45.58
C SER A 296 -3.26 -32.75 -46.67
N GLU A 297 -2.20 -31.98 -46.42
CA GLU A 297 -1.09 -31.84 -47.38
C GLU A 297 -0.32 -33.16 -47.59
N TYR A 298 -0.22 -34.01 -46.58
CA TYR A 298 0.32 -35.36 -46.74
C TYR A 298 -0.57 -36.22 -47.65
N VAL A 299 -1.88 -36.19 -47.42
CA VAL A 299 -2.86 -36.93 -48.22
C VAL A 299 -2.84 -36.46 -49.68
N ASP A 300 -2.78 -35.14 -49.92
CA ASP A 300 -2.72 -34.58 -51.27
C ASP A 300 -1.47 -35.05 -52.04
N ARG A 301 -0.35 -35.28 -51.34
CA ARG A 301 0.91 -35.72 -51.95
C ARG A 301 1.05 -37.23 -52.13
N HIS A 302 0.46 -38.01 -51.24
CA HIS A 302 0.71 -39.46 -51.15
C HIS A 302 -0.54 -40.32 -51.35
N GLY A 303 -1.73 -39.70 -51.47
CA GLY A 303 -3.01 -40.36 -51.70
C GLY A 303 -3.61 -41.07 -50.48
N GLY A 304 -2.86 -41.24 -49.38
CA GLY A 304 -3.33 -41.93 -48.18
C GLY A 304 -3.09 -41.15 -46.88
N ALA A 305 -3.89 -41.42 -45.85
CA ALA A 305 -3.79 -40.74 -44.54
C ALA A 305 -3.05 -41.58 -43.48
N CYS A 306 -2.07 -42.39 -43.92
CA CYS A 306 -1.24 -43.24 -43.08
C CYS A 306 0.25 -42.84 -43.12
N PRO A 307 0.61 -41.62 -42.66
CA PRO A 307 2.02 -41.26 -42.54
C PRO A 307 2.74 -42.19 -41.57
N SER A 308 3.93 -42.65 -41.96
CA SER A 308 4.82 -43.38 -41.05
C SER A 308 5.23 -42.47 -39.88
N SER A 309 5.60 -43.04 -38.74
CA SER A 309 5.91 -42.29 -37.51
C SER A 309 6.99 -41.22 -37.70
N GLY A 310 7.99 -41.46 -38.56
CA GLY A 310 9.04 -40.51 -38.89
C GLY A 310 8.66 -39.46 -39.95
N CYS A 311 7.47 -39.54 -40.54
CA CYS A 311 7.07 -38.66 -41.63
C CYS A 311 6.83 -37.22 -41.17
N ARG A 312 7.30 -36.26 -41.97
CA ARG A 312 7.16 -34.82 -41.75
C ARG A 312 6.58 -34.12 -42.97
N VAL A 313 5.84 -33.05 -42.70
CA VAL A 313 5.32 -32.11 -43.69
C VAL A 313 5.93 -30.75 -43.35
N GLY A 314 6.90 -30.31 -44.16
CA GLY A 314 7.81 -29.22 -43.78
C GLY A 314 8.51 -29.53 -42.45
N ALA A 315 8.41 -28.62 -41.49
CA ALA A 315 8.93 -28.82 -40.14
C ALA A 315 7.96 -29.59 -39.21
N TYR A 316 6.75 -29.93 -39.64
CA TYR A 316 5.72 -30.53 -38.78
C TYR A 316 5.80 -32.07 -38.76
N PRO A 317 5.88 -32.73 -37.59
CA PRO A 317 5.94 -34.19 -37.48
C PRO A 317 4.54 -34.83 -37.62
N VAL A 318 4.02 -34.86 -38.85
CA VAL A 318 2.66 -35.35 -39.13
C VAL A 318 2.45 -36.82 -38.72
N GLY A 319 3.48 -37.66 -38.86
CA GLY A 319 3.43 -39.08 -38.47
C GLY A 319 3.17 -39.28 -36.98
N GLU A 320 3.95 -38.61 -36.14
CA GLU A 320 3.79 -38.64 -34.70
C GLU A 320 2.45 -38.05 -34.27
N TRP A 321 2.03 -36.95 -34.91
CA TRP A 321 0.74 -36.32 -34.62
C TRP A 321 -0.44 -37.24 -34.91
N VAL A 322 -0.46 -37.90 -36.07
CA VAL A 322 -1.50 -38.89 -36.44
C VAL A 322 -1.51 -40.05 -35.46
N ARG A 323 -0.33 -40.59 -35.10
CA ARG A 323 -0.22 -41.67 -34.11
C ARG A 323 -0.84 -41.26 -32.77
N ALA A 324 -0.54 -40.05 -32.30
CA ALA A 324 -1.10 -39.51 -31.06
C ALA A 324 -2.63 -39.36 -31.13
N GLN A 325 -3.20 -38.98 -32.28
CA GLN A 325 -4.65 -38.87 -32.44
C GLN A 325 -5.35 -40.24 -32.42
N ARG A 326 -4.76 -41.25 -33.09
CA ARG A 326 -5.27 -42.63 -33.06
C ARG A 326 -5.21 -43.22 -31.64
N GLU A 327 -4.14 -42.95 -30.91
CA GLU A 327 -3.99 -43.34 -29.50
C GLU A 327 -5.04 -42.66 -28.61
N ALA A 328 -5.24 -41.35 -28.78
CA ALA A 328 -6.27 -40.61 -28.05
C ALA A 328 -7.69 -41.13 -28.33
N TYR A 329 -8.00 -41.50 -29.58
CA TYR A 329 -9.28 -42.09 -29.96
C TYR A 329 -9.49 -43.46 -29.31
N ARG A 330 -8.50 -44.36 -29.39
CA ARG A 330 -8.54 -45.69 -28.75
C ARG A 330 -8.78 -45.63 -27.24
N HIS A 331 -8.25 -44.60 -26.57
CA HIS A 331 -8.45 -44.39 -25.14
C HIS A 331 -9.67 -43.53 -24.79
N GLY A 332 -10.54 -43.20 -25.76
CA GLY A 332 -11.75 -42.40 -25.53
C GLY A 332 -11.49 -40.95 -25.10
N ARG A 333 -10.29 -40.41 -25.36
CA ARG A 333 -9.89 -39.05 -24.96
C ARG A 333 -10.04 -38.02 -26.09
N LEU A 334 -10.32 -38.46 -27.31
CA LEU A 334 -10.51 -37.58 -28.46
C LEU A 334 -11.95 -37.07 -28.51
N ALA A 335 -12.12 -35.74 -28.50
CA ALA A 335 -13.45 -35.13 -28.59
C ALA A 335 -14.17 -35.52 -29.90
N ALA A 336 -15.49 -35.75 -29.84
CA ALA A 336 -16.28 -36.22 -30.98
C ALA A 336 -16.13 -35.34 -32.24
N ARG A 337 -16.10 -34.01 -32.09
CA ARG A 337 -15.86 -33.08 -33.20
C ARG A 337 -14.52 -33.31 -33.89
N ARG A 338 -13.46 -33.59 -33.12
CA ARG A 338 -12.12 -33.86 -33.64
C ARG A 338 -12.05 -35.21 -34.34
N ALA A 339 -12.74 -36.21 -33.81
CA ALA A 339 -12.89 -37.51 -34.47
C ALA A 339 -13.60 -37.37 -35.83
N ALA A 340 -14.71 -36.60 -35.88
CA ALA A 340 -15.43 -36.34 -37.12
C ALA A 340 -14.56 -35.59 -38.16
N GLN A 341 -13.75 -34.62 -37.74
CA GLN A 341 -12.82 -33.91 -38.64
C GLN A 341 -11.78 -34.85 -39.25
N LEU A 342 -11.24 -35.78 -38.48
CA LEU A 342 -10.29 -36.77 -38.98
C LEU A 342 -10.97 -37.80 -39.90
N GLN A 343 -12.17 -38.26 -39.57
CA GLN A 343 -12.96 -39.17 -40.41
C GLN A 343 -13.31 -38.57 -41.78
N ALA A 344 -13.40 -37.25 -41.87
CA ALA A 344 -13.63 -36.55 -43.13
C ALA A 344 -12.39 -36.48 -44.03
N VAL A 345 -11.19 -36.82 -43.53
CA VAL A 345 -9.96 -36.83 -44.32
C VAL A 345 -9.95 -38.06 -45.24
N PRO A 346 -9.76 -37.89 -46.56
CA PRO A 346 -9.71 -39.01 -47.51
C PRO A 346 -8.64 -40.05 -47.11
N GLY A 347 -9.04 -41.33 -47.09
CA GLY A 347 -8.14 -42.43 -46.71
C GLY A 347 -7.84 -42.54 -45.22
N TRP A 348 -8.55 -41.82 -44.34
CA TRP A 348 -8.42 -41.96 -42.88
C TRP A 348 -9.00 -43.29 -42.38
N CYS A 349 -8.20 -44.04 -41.63
CA CYS A 349 -8.62 -45.23 -40.91
C CYS A 349 -8.16 -45.16 -39.45
N TRP A 350 -9.01 -45.60 -38.51
CA TRP A 350 -8.70 -45.63 -37.08
C TRP A 350 -7.81 -46.82 -36.73
N HIS A 351 -8.09 -47.97 -37.32
CA HIS A 351 -7.26 -49.17 -37.25
C HIS A 351 -6.66 -49.47 -38.61
N HIS A 352 -5.41 -49.94 -38.63
CA HIS A 352 -4.70 -50.28 -39.85
C HIS A 352 -5.37 -51.42 -40.65
N GLN A 353 -6.23 -52.20 -39.98
CA GLN A 353 -7.05 -53.26 -40.57
C GLN A 353 -8.24 -52.72 -41.36
N ASP A 354 -8.69 -51.50 -41.06
CA ASP A 354 -9.86 -50.86 -41.69
C ASP A 354 -9.46 -50.03 -42.92
N CYS A 355 -8.18 -50.01 -43.27
CA CYS A 355 -7.70 -49.20 -44.37
C CYS A 355 -7.99 -49.89 -45.72
N PRO A 356 -8.58 -49.18 -46.71
CA PRO A 356 -8.89 -49.75 -48.01
C PRO A 356 -7.60 -50.24 -48.71
N ALA A 357 -7.65 -51.48 -49.20
CA ALA A 357 -6.54 -52.11 -49.92
C ALA A 357 -6.09 -51.21 -51.09
N GLY A 358 -4.81 -50.82 -51.07
CA GLY A 358 -4.21 -49.89 -52.05
C GLY A 358 -3.72 -48.55 -51.48
N HIS A 359 -4.09 -48.19 -50.25
CA HIS A 359 -3.69 -46.92 -49.61
C HIS A 359 -2.78 -47.10 -48.37
N CYS A 360 -2.45 -48.35 -48.01
CA CYS A 360 -1.44 -48.67 -47.02
C CYS A 360 -0.07 -48.62 -47.68
N CYS A 361 0.79 -47.72 -47.20
CA CYS A 361 2.16 -47.46 -47.62
C CYS A 361 2.79 -48.50 -48.56
N ALA A 362 3.14 -48.05 -49.78
CA ALA A 362 4.30 -48.57 -50.45
C ALA A 362 5.50 -48.47 -49.49
N THR A 363 6.00 -49.61 -49.03
CA THR A 363 7.37 -49.73 -48.55
C THR A 363 8.29 -49.30 -49.69
N SER A 364 8.96 -48.15 -49.56
CA SER A 364 10.09 -47.85 -50.43
C SER A 364 11.17 -48.92 -50.22
N PRO A 365 11.70 -49.55 -51.29
CA PRO A 365 12.75 -50.54 -51.17
C PRO A 365 14.12 -49.87 -50.98
N SER A 366 14.86 -50.41 -50.00
CA SER A 366 16.31 -50.31 -49.70
C SER A 366 16.96 -48.93 -49.59
#